data_AF-A0A939W093-F1
#
_entry.id   AF-A0A939W093-F1
#
_cell.length_a   1.000
_cell.length_b   1.000
_cell.length_c   1.000
_cell.angle_alpha   90.00
_cell.angle_beta   90.00
_cell.angle_gamma   90.00
#
_symmetry.space_group_name_H-M   'P 1'
#
loop_
_entity.id
_entity.type
_entity.pdbx_description
1 polymer ?
#
loop_
_entity_poly.entity_id
_entity_poly.type
_entity_poly.pdbx_seq_one_letter_code
_entity_poly.pdbx_strand_id
1 'polypeptide(L)'
;MSIFNRKYKDSVFTDLFGSDRDGKKNFLDLYNALSGSDYKLGEVSLKRKVIEQALYKTFNNDVSWEINGKLIVLVEHQSTINENMPFRCLEYVTRIYEGIIPVKERYAEKVYKIPNPDFYVVYVGKKKLPPEQELRLSDAFYTKDSSKLELVVKVKNCTDPKLLPIFKTCDILKEYCQFIEIVEQNYNRLFPKNSFKKAIEIAMEQGILTDYLDRKSREVINMLCAKYSYKDDIAVKQREAREEGIQQKAIEDAKSFYVNGVSIQIIAKSLGMTVEQIQEIVKDVIPVTVTE
;
A
#
# COMPACT_ATOMS: atom_id res chain seq x y z
N MET A 1 -11.29 -11.88 -26.30
CA MET A 1 -11.16 -12.26 -24.88
C MET A 1 -11.47 -11.04 -24.04
N SER A 2 -12.45 -11.13 -23.14
CA SER A 2 -13.03 -9.97 -22.45
C SER A 2 -12.00 -9.26 -21.57
N ILE A 3 -11.82 -7.97 -21.83
CA ILE A 3 -11.13 -7.05 -20.94
C ILE A 3 -11.96 -7.01 -19.66
N PHE A 4 -11.48 -7.68 -18.61
CA PHE A 4 -12.12 -7.66 -17.31
C PHE A 4 -12.22 -6.21 -16.84
N ASN A 5 -13.44 -5.69 -16.88
CA ASN A 5 -13.82 -4.40 -16.35
C ASN A 5 -13.75 -4.49 -14.82
N ARG A 6 -12.54 -4.49 -14.25
CA ARG A 6 -12.31 -4.40 -12.81
C ARG A 6 -12.67 -2.97 -12.38
N LYS A 7 -13.96 -2.73 -12.13
CA LYS A 7 -14.34 -1.77 -11.08
C LYS A 7 -13.72 -2.32 -9.80
N TYR A 8 -12.52 -1.86 -9.46
CA TYR A 8 -11.83 -2.26 -8.24
C TYR A 8 -12.77 -1.95 -7.07
N LYS A 9 -13.23 -3.02 -6.41
CA LYS A 9 -14.05 -2.93 -5.21
C LYS A 9 -13.23 -2.22 -4.13
N ASP A 10 -13.84 -1.25 -3.45
CA ASP A 10 -13.27 -0.56 -2.30
C ASP A 10 -12.56 -1.54 -1.36
N SER A 11 -11.43 -1.15 -0.75
CA SER A 11 -10.87 -1.94 0.35
C SER A 11 -11.82 -1.92 1.55
N VAL A 12 -11.69 -2.89 2.46
CA VAL A 12 -12.47 -2.87 3.72
C VAL A 12 -12.30 -1.53 4.45
N PHE A 13 -11.10 -0.96 4.48
CA PHE A 13 -10.83 0.35 5.07
C PHE A 13 -11.55 1.49 4.32
N THR A 14 -11.48 1.48 2.98
CA THR A 14 -12.11 2.50 2.13
C THR A 14 -13.63 2.50 2.30
N ASP A 15 -14.22 1.33 2.42
CA ASP A 15 -15.65 1.20 2.69
C ASP A 15 -15.98 1.62 4.13
N LEU A 16 -15.30 1.05 5.13
CA LEU A 16 -15.55 1.30 6.56
C LEU A 16 -15.42 2.77 6.96
N PHE A 17 -14.46 3.50 6.40
CA PHE A 17 -14.19 4.92 6.69
C PHE A 17 -14.65 5.86 5.57
N GLY A 18 -15.42 5.37 4.60
CA GLY A 18 -15.78 6.14 3.42
C GLY A 18 -17.16 5.82 2.88
N SER A 19 -17.30 4.69 2.20
CA SER A 19 -18.54 4.34 1.46
C SER A 19 -19.67 3.78 2.34
N ASP A 20 -19.37 3.25 3.53
CA ASP A 20 -20.39 2.72 4.45
C ASP A 20 -21.32 3.82 4.99
N ARG A 21 -22.53 3.42 5.42
CA ARG A 21 -23.49 4.33 6.05
C ARG A 21 -22.88 5.05 7.27
N ASP A 22 -22.04 4.36 8.02
CA ASP A 22 -21.35 4.88 9.20
C ASP A 22 -19.99 5.50 8.83
N GLY A 23 -19.59 5.46 7.56
CA GLY A 23 -18.30 5.92 7.08
C GLY A 23 -17.99 7.37 7.44
N LYS A 24 -18.99 8.26 7.41
CA LYS A 24 -18.84 9.66 7.84
C LYS A 24 -18.47 9.78 9.33
N LYS A 25 -19.13 8.99 10.19
CA LYS A 25 -18.87 8.96 11.63
C LYS A 25 -17.51 8.31 11.91
N ASN A 26 -17.28 7.13 11.35
CA ASN A 26 -16.04 6.37 11.52
C ASN A 26 -14.83 7.18 11.08
N PHE A 27 -14.93 7.89 9.96
CA PHE A 27 -13.88 8.77 9.47
C PHE A 27 -13.58 9.92 10.45
N LEU A 28 -14.62 10.55 11.02
CA LEU A 28 -14.44 11.65 11.96
C LEU A 28 -13.75 11.16 13.24
N ASP A 29 -14.17 10.03 13.78
CA ASP A 29 -13.55 9.39 14.95
C ASP A 29 -12.07 9.07 14.67
N LEU A 30 -11.79 8.51 13.49
CA LEU A 30 -10.42 8.24 13.04
C LEU A 30 -9.60 9.53 12.92
N TYR A 31 -10.11 10.56 12.26
CA TYR A 31 -9.37 11.80 12.08
C TYR A 31 -9.11 12.53 13.41
N ASN A 32 -10.07 12.56 14.32
CA ASN A 32 -9.89 13.08 15.67
C ASN A 32 -8.74 12.36 16.39
N ALA A 33 -8.72 11.03 16.32
CA ALA A 33 -7.66 10.24 16.93
C ALA A 33 -6.28 10.45 16.26
N LEU A 34 -6.23 10.64 14.93
CA LEU A 34 -4.99 10.89 14.18
C LEU A 34 -4.41 12.29 14.42
N SER A 35 -5.28 13.30 14.50
CA SER A 35 -4.89 14.72 14.55
C SER A 35 -4.87 15.31 15.96
N GLY A 36 -5.51 14.65 16.93
CA GLY A 36 -5.74 15.19 18.28
C GLY A 36 -6.88 16.20 18.35
N SER A 37 -7.70 16.33 17.31
CA SER A 37 -8.91 17.17 17.32
C SER A 37 -10.08 16.48 18.06
N ASP A 38 -11.13 17.25 18.34
CA ASP A 38 -12.36 16.75 18.97
C ASP A 38 -13.62 17.23 18.23
N TYR A 39 -13.62 17.12 16.90
CA TYR A 39 -14.75 17.51 16.08
C TYR A 39 -15.96 16.61 16.35
N LYS A 40 -17.15 17.21 16.45
CA LYS A 40 -18.42 16.48 16.57
C LYS A 40 -19.18 16.45 15.25
N LEU A 41 -19.85 15.33 14.97
CA LEU A 41 -20.50 15.05 13.68
C LEU A 41 -21.51 16.14 13.22
N GLY A 42 -22.18 16.79 14.18
CA GLY A 42 -23.15 17.86 13.92
C GLY A 42 -22.55 19.27 13.83
N GLU A 43 -21.29 19.45 14.21
CA GLU A 43 -20.62 20.75 14.29
C GLU A 43 -19.75 21.06 13.08
N VAL A 44 -19.52 20.05 12.23
CA VAL A 44 -18.62 20.16 11.07
C VAL A 44 -19.31 19.81 9.76
N SER A 45 -18.94 20.54 8.71
CA SER A 45 -19.26 20.12 7.34
C SER A 45 -18.28 19.04 6.93
N LEU A 46 -18.79 17.87 6.57
CA LEU A 46 -18.02 16.71 6.11
C LEU A 46 -18.48 16.33 4.70
N LYS A 47 -17.56 16.41 3.74
CA LYS A 47 -17.83 16.03 2.34
C LYS A 47 -16.77 15.05 1.86
N ARG A 48 -17.18 13.82 1.50
CA ARG A 48 -16.29 12.84 0.91
C ARG A 48 -15.74 13.34 -0.44
N LYS A 49 -14.46 13.12 -0.68
CA LYS A 49 -13.78 13.41 -1.94
C LYS A 49 -13.26 12.11 -2.54
N VAL A 50 -13.66 11.83 -3.77
CA VAL A 50 -13.26 10.64 -4.51
C VAL A 50 -12.66 11.11 -5.84
N ILE A 51 -11.53 10.50 -6.23
CA ILE A 51 -10.93 10.75 -7.54
C ILE A 51 -11.78 10.02 -8.61
N GLU A 52 -12.36 10.76 -9.54
CA GLU A 52 -13.23 10.18 -10.58
C GLU A 52 -12.43 9.34 -11.60
N GLN A 53 -12.84 8.07 -11.75
CA GLN A 53 -12.14 7.04 -12.53
C GLN A 53 -12.14 7.28 -14.05
N ALA A 54 -13.00 8.17 -14.57
CA ALA A 54 -13.21 8.33 -16.01
C ALA A 54 -11.98 8.91 -16.73
N LEU A 55 -11.20 9.74 -16.04
CA LEU A 55 -10.00 10.37 -16.60
C LEU A 55 -8.69 9.67 -16.18
N TYR A 56 -8.68 8.99 -15.02
CA TYR A 56 -7.48 8.41 -14.41
C TYR A 56 -7.72 6.93 -14.04
N LYS A 57 -7.64 6.05 -15.04
CA LYS A 57 -7.92 4.60 -14.91
C LYS A 57 -7.00 3.84 -13.93
N THR A 58 -5.97 4.49 -13.38
CA THR A 58 -4.92 3.88 -12.56
C THR A 58 -4.84 4.41 -11.12
N PHE A 59 -5.61 5.44 -10.75
CA PHE A 59 -5.45 6.11 -9.46
C PHE A 59 -6.76 6.24 -8.69
N ASN A 60 -6.87 5.51 -7.58
CA ASN A 60 -7.91 5.75 -6.56
C ASN A 60 -7.21 6.22 -5.28
N ASN A 61 -7.72 7.27 -4.66
CA ASN A 61 -7.39 7.57 -3.26
C ASN A 61 -8.10 6.56 -2.34
N ASP A 62 -7.48 6.22 -1.21
CA ASP A 62 -8.08 5.28 -0.27
C ASP A 62 -9.27 5.96 0.43
N VAL A 63 -9.03 6.96 1.29
CA VAL A 63 -10.10 7.73 1.92
C VAL A 63 -9.76 9.21 1.90
N SER A 64 -10.67 10.06 1.43
CA SER A 64 -10.50 11.51 1.54
C SER A 64 -11.80 12.22 1.82
N TRP A 65 -11.71 13.24 2.66
CA TRP A 65 -12.83 14.04 3.11
C TRP A 65 -12.40 15.49 3.28
N GLU A 66 -13.33 16.42 3.07
CA GLU A 66 -13.17 17.81 3.43
C GLU A 66 -13.92 18.07 4.74
N ILE A 67 -13.22 18.64 5.74
CA ILE A 67 -13.77 19.04 7.05
C ILE A 67 -13.52 20.53 7.26
N ASN A 68 -14.58 21.35 7.35
CA ASN A 68 -14.48 22.80 7.62
C ASN A 68 -13.39 23.53 6.79
N GLY A 69 -13.27 23.22 5.49
CA GLY A 69 -12.27 23.83 4.62
C GLY A 69 -10.85 23.28 4.77
N LYS A 70 -10.64 22.16 5.47
CA LYS A 70 -9.44 21.33 5.41
C LYS A 70 -9.68 20.08 4.58
N LEU A 71 -8.72 19.67 3.77
CA LEU A 71 -8.78 18.42 3.01
C LEU A 71 -7.97 17.36 3.76
N ILE A 72 -8.55 16.20 4.02
CA ILE A 72 -7.87 15.11 4.70
C ILE A 72 -7.73 13.96 3.72
N VAL A 73 -6.50 13.47 3.54
CA VAL A 73 -6.19 12.30 2.72
C VAL A 73 -5.58 11.23 3.61
N LEU A 74 -6.31 10.13 3.77
CA LEU A 74 -5.88 8.95 4.51
C LEU A 74 -5.53 7.84 3.53
N VAL A 75 -4.40 7.18 3.79
CA VAL A 75 -3.97 6.00 3.06
C VAL A 75 -3.75 4.83 4.03
N GLU A 76 -4.26 3.67 3.68
CA GLU A 76 -4.08 2.43 4.42
C GLU A 76 -2.79 1.73 3.97
N HIS A 77 -1.95 1.29 4.91
CA HIS A 77 -0.74 0.53 4.60
C HIS A 77 -0.60 -0.71 5.51
N GLN A 78 -0.43 -1.91 4.95
CA GLN A 78 -0.49 -3.18 5.71
C GLN A 78 0.78 -4.04 5.73
N SER A 79 1.88 -3.61 5.11
CA SER A 79 3.09 -4.45 5.02
C SER A 79 4.36 -3.73 5.44
N THR A 80 4.94 -2.96 4.53
CA THR A 80 6.20 -2.23 4.70
C THR A 80 5.98 -0.81 4.23
N ILE A 81 6.32 0.19 5.04
CA ILE A 81 6.20 1.59 4.62
C ILE A 81 6.79 1.78 3.22
N ASN A 82 5.99 2.39 2.35
CA ASN A 82 6.47 2.88 1.09
C ASN A 82 6.98 4.32 1.28
N GLU A 83 8.29 4.51 1.23
CA GLU A 83 8.91 5.84 1.36
C GLU A 83 8.44 6.81 0.26
N ASN A 84 7.87 6.31 -0.85
CA ASN A 84 7.29 7.12 -1.91
C ASN A 84 5.84 7.55 -1.62
N MET A 85 5.31 7.30 -0.41
CA MET A 85 3.97 7.75 -0.02
C MET A 85 3.74 9.26 -0.19
N PRO A 86 4.69 10.16 0.11
CA PRO A 86 4.53 11.59 -0.17
C PRO A 86 4.23 11.90 -1.64
N PHE A 87 4.88 11.18 -2.57
CA PHE A 87 4.62 11.34 -4.01
C PHE A 87 3.21 10.87 -4.38
N ARG A 88 2.78 9.70 -3.89
CA ARG A 88 1.41 9.19 -4.09
C ARG A 88 0.35 10.16 -3.54
N CYS A 89 0.61 10.76 -2.37
CA CYS A 89 -0.25 11.78 -1.78
C CYS A 89 -0.29 13.07 -2.62
N LEU A 90 0.83 13.46 -3.24
CA LEU A 90 0.88 14.60 -4.17
C LEU A 90 -0.01 14.34 -5.40
N GLU A 91 0.03 13.13 -5.95
CA GLU A 91 -0.86 12.74 -7.05
C GLU A 91 -2.34 12.85 -6.63
N TYR A 92 -2.68 12.32 -5.45
CA TYR A 92 -4.05 12.37 -4.93
C TYR A 92 -4.55 13.78 -4.71
N VAL A 93 -3.80 14.61 -4.01
CA VAL A 93 -4.25 15.97 -3.67
C VAL A 93 -4.42 16.82 -4.92
N THR A 94 -3.53 16.65 -5.91
CA THR A 94 -3.64 17.35 -7.20
C THR A 94 -4.95 17.01 -7.91
N ARG A 95 -5.30 15.72 -8.00
CA ARG A 95 -6.57 15.27 -8.60
C ARG A 95 -7.80 15.74 -7.83
N ILE A 96 -7.73 15.73 -6.50
CA ILE A 96 -8.83 16.23 -5.66
C ILE A 96 -9.01 17.74 -5.89
N TYR A 97 -7.93 18.51 -5.96
CA TYR A 97 -8.01 19.95 -6.25
C TYR A 97 -8.50 20.27 -7.65
N GLU A 98 -8.19 19.45 -8.66
CA GLU A 98 -8.78 19.59 -10.01
C GLU A 98 -10.31 19.56 -9.96
N GLY A 99 -10.90 18.74 -9.09
CA GLY A 99 -12.35 18.69 -8.86
C GLY A 99 -12.90 19.79 -7.94
N ILE A 100 -12.05 20.47 -7.17
CA ILE A 100 -12.46 21.56 -6.27
C ILE A 100 -12.38 22.93 -6.96
N ILE A 101 -11.36 23.15 -7.80
CA ILE A 101 -11.13 24.43 -8.47
C ILE A 101 -11.94 24.49 -9.76
N PRO A 102 -12.93 25.39 -9.87
CA PRO A 102 -13.69 25.56 -11.10
C PRO A 102 -12.76 25.96 -12.25
N VAL A 103 -13.00 25.42 -13.45
CA VAL A 103 -12.14 25.65 -14.63
C VAL A 103 -11.88 27.14 -14.89
N LYS A 104 -12.90 27.99 -14.75
CA LYS A 104 -12.78 29.45 -14.92
C LYS A 104 -11.85 30.12 -13.90
N GLU A 105 -11.83 29.63 -12.66
CA GLU A 105 -11.05 30.22 -11.57
C GLU A 105 -9.56 29.90 -11.71
N ARG A 106 -9.20 28.89 -12.50
CA ARG A 106 -7.79 28.58 -12.84
C ARG A 106 -7.12 29.68 -13.67
N TYR A 107 -7.92 30.49 -14.36
CA TYR A 107 -7.45 31.60 -15.21
C TYR A 107 -7.76 32.97 -14.60
N ALA A 108 -8.29 33.01 -13.37
CA ALA A 108 -8.60 34.26 -12.69
C ALA A 108 -7.31 34.95 -12.18
N GLU A 109 -7.26 36.28 -12.28
CA GLU A 109 -6.16 37.07 -11.69
C GLU A 109 -6.18 37.03 -10.16
N LYS A 110 -7.37 36.91 -9.57
CA LYS A 110 -7.56 36.81 -8.12
C LYS A 110 -7.32 35.37 -7.67
N VAL A 111 -6.57 35.22 -6.57
CA VAL A 111 -6.28 33.91 -5.98
C VAL A 111 -7.55 33.21 -5.54
N TYR A 112 -7.81 32.03 -6.11
CA TYR A 112 -8.84 31.12 -5.64
C TYR A 112 -8.32 30.33 -4.42
N LYS A 113 -9.00 30.46 -3.28
CA LYS A 113 -8.60 29.75 -2.05
C LYS A 113 -9.02 28.29 -2.13
N ILE A 114 -8.10 27.38 -1.79
CA ILE A 114 -8.34 25.94 -1.72
C ILE A 114 -8.10 25.41 -0.30
N PRO A 115 -8.75 24.29 0.07
CA PRO A 115 -8.56 23.68 1.38
C PRO A 115 -7.10 23.30 1.64
N ASN A 116 -6.58 23.58 2.84
CA ASN A 116 -5.25 23.11 3.24
C ASN A 116 -5.30 21.59 3.51
N PRO A 117 -4.34 20.77 3.02
CA PRO A 117 -4.42 19.33 3.16
C PRO A 117 -3.67 18.81 4.40
N ASP A 118 -4.22 17.79 5.06
CA ASP A 118 -3.49 16.90 5.98
C ASP A 118 -3.38 15.50 5.37
N PHE A 119 -2.19 14.91 5.46
CA PHE A 119 -1.91 13.57 4.94
C PHE A 119 -1.55 12.61 6.06
N TYR A 120 -2.24 11.46 6.11
CA TYR A 120 -1.93 10.40 7.05
C TYR A 120 -1.81 9.04 6.38
N VAL A 121 -0.89 8.23 6.90
CA VAL A 121 -0.80 6.81 6.62
C VAL A 121 -1.10 6.04 7.88
N VAL A 122 -2.12 5.18 7.83
CA VAL A 122 -2.42 4.21 8.89
C VAL A 122 -1.63 2.95 8.60
N TYR A 123 -0.62 2.65 9.42
CA TYR A 123 0.26 1.51 9.22
C TYR A 123 -0.13 0.33 10.12
N VAL A 124 -0.65 -0.74 9.52
CA VAL A 124 -1.10 -1.99 10.19
C VAL A 124 -0.18 -3.17 9.82
N GLY A 125 1.12 -2.92 9.65
CA GLY A 125 2.07 -3.94 9.19
C GLY A 125 2.65 -4.85 10.29
N LYS A 126 3.73 -5.57 9.97
CA LYS A 126 4.42 -6.46 10.94
C LYS A 126 5.74 -5.90 11.45
N LYS A 127 6.38 -5.01 10.68
CA LYS A 127 7.65 -4.38 11.07
C LYS A 127 7.39 -3.43 12.24
N LYS A 128 8.18 -3.55 13.31
CA LYS A 128 8.16 -2.62 14.44
C LYS A 128 8.67 -1.26 13.98
N LEU A 129 7.88 -0.23 14.24
CA LEU A 129 8.14 1.16 13.89
C LEU A 129 7.92 2.05 15.11
N PRO A 130 8.47 3.28 15.13
CA PRO A 130 8.07 4.27 16.13
C PRO A 130 6.55 4.51 16.08
N PRO A 131 5.92 4.94 17.20
CA PRO A 131 4.48 5.23 17.24
C PRO A 131 4.03 6.18 16.12
N GLU A 132 4.88 7.16 15.82
CA GLU A 132 4.66 8.13 14.75
C GLU A 132 5.98 8.42 14.03
N GLN A 133 5.90 8.74 12.75
CA GLN A 133 7.00 9.28 11.96
C GLN A 133 6.46 10.15 10.82
N GLU A 134 7.32 10.95 10.23
CA GLU A 134 6.99 11.77 9.06
C GLU A 134 7.75 11.28 7.84
N LEU A 135 7.07 11.21 6.70
CA LEU A 135 7.69 11.05 5.39
C LEU A 135 7.59 12.38 4.66
N ARG A 136 8.69 12.84 4.07
CA ARG A 136 8.74 14.13 3.37
C ARG A 136 9.00 13.92 1.90
N LEU A 137 8.31 14.68 1.07
CA LEU A 137 8.54 14.64 -0.37
C LEU A 137 9.97 15.08 -0.71
N SER A 138 10.52 16.01 0.07
CA SER A 138 11.90 16.47 -0.07
C SER A 138 12.94 15.36 0.02
N ASP A 139 12.65 14.26 0.72
CA ASP A 139 13.60 13.15 0.89
C ASP A 139 13.85 12.40 -0.43
N ALA A 140 12.93 12.54 -1.41
CA ALA A 140 13.06 11.95 -2.74
C ALA A 140 13.84 12.82 -3.73
N PHE A 141 14.19 14.07 -3.39
CA PHE A 141 14.88 14.97 -4.32
C PHE A 141 16.39 14.69 -4.38
N TYR A 142 16.97 14.76 -5.59
CA TYR A 142 18.41 14.60 -5.79
C TYR A 142 19.24 15.69 -5.08
N THR A 143 18.76 16.93 -5.11
CA THR A 143 19.39 18.10 -4.48
C THR A 143 18.64 18.47 -3.20
N LYS A 144 19.35 18.69 -2.09
CA LYS A 144 18.75 18.95 -0.77
C LYS A 144 18.73 20.44 -0.39
N ASP A 145 18.95 21.29 -1.38
CA ASP A 145 19.33 22.69 -1.20
C ASP A 145 18.07 23.58 -1.20
N SER A 146 17.29 23.53 -0.12
CA SER A 146 16.03 24.27 0.08
C SER A 146 14.88 23.91 -0.90
N SER A 147 14.26 22.75 -0.67
CA SER A 147 13.05 22.30 -1.37
C SER A 147 11.96 23.38 -1.45
N LYS A 148 11.49 23.69 -2.67
CA LYS A 148 10.38 24.64 -2.91
C LYS A 148 9.01 23.98 -2.93
N LEU A 149 8.99 22.66 -3.08
CA LEU A 149 7.81 21.82 -2.96
C LEU A 149 8.01 20.89 -1.78
N GLU A 150 7.09 20.91 -0.84
CA GLU A 150 7.10 20.01 0.31
C GLU A 150 5.69 19.47 0.57
N LEU A 151 5.63 18.17 0.80
CA LEU A 151 4.44 17.47 1.24
C LEU A 151 4.88 16.51 2.34
N VAL A 152 4.31 16.68 3.53
CA VAL A 152 4.63 15.87 4.69
C VAL A 152 3.47 14.91 4.97
N VAL A 153 3.78 13.63 5.06
CA VAL A 153 2.84 12.57 5.41
C VAL A 153 3.12 12.08 6.82
N LYS A 154 2.11 12.13 7.69
CA LYS A 154 2.22 11.58 9.05
C LYS A 154 1.87 10.10 9.04
N VAL A 155 2.84 9.26 9.33
CA VAL A 155 2.61 7.83 9.48
C VAL A 155 2.28 7.54 10.93
N LYS A 156 1.12 6.94 11.16
CA LYS A 156 0.67 6.48 12.47
C LYS A 156 0.81 4.97 12.50
N ASN A 157 1.71 4.50 13.34
CA ASN A 157 1.87 3.07 13.55
C ASN A 157 0.64 2.56 14.33
N CYS A 158 0.03 1.49 13.85
CA CYS A 158 -1.14 0.81 14.41
C CYS A 158 -0.87 -0.69 14.67
N THR A 159 0.39 -1.13 14.69
CA THR A 159 0.76 -2.55 14.86
C THR A 159 0.51 -3.10 16.25
N ASP A 160 0.44 -2.26 17.28
CA ASP A 160 0.17 -2.70 18.66
C ASP A 160 -1.03 -1.95 19.26
N PRO A 161 -2.23 -2.55 19.19
CA PRO A 161 -3.46 -2.04 19.81
C PRO A 161 -3.33 -1.63 21.28
N LYS A 162 -2.42 -2.25 22.02
CA LYS A 162 -2.28 -2.05 23.47
C LYS A 162 -1.34 -0.89 23.81
N LEU A 163 -0.45 -0.52 22.89
CA LEU A 163 0.63 0.44 23.17
C LEU A 163 0.41 1.82 22.56
N LEU A 164 -0.59 2.00 21.70
CA LEU A 164 -0.72 3.24 20.94
C LEU A 164 -1.89 4.10 21.44
N PRO A 165 -1.64 5.39 21.80
CA PRO A 165 -2.66 6.31 22.29
C PRO A 165 -3.88 6.44 21.37
N ILE A 166 -3.69 6.29 20.05
CA ILE A 166 -4.75 6.37 19.03
C ILE A 166 -5.88 5.37 19.27
N PHE A 167 -5.60 4.21 19.85
CA PHE A 167 -6.61 3.20 20.14
C PHE A 167 -7.40 3.46 21.41
N LYS A 168 -6.96 4.42 22.24
CA LYS A 168 -7.77 4.92 23.37
C LYS A 168 -8.86 5.88 22.91
N THR A 169 -8.74 6.43 21.71
CA THR A 169 -9.61 7.48 21.18
C THR A 169 -10.37 7.07 19.92
N CYS A 170 -10.09 5.88 19.36
CA CYS A 170 -10.78 5.36 18.18
C CYS A 170 -11.02 3.84 18.26
N ASP A 171 -12.16 3.46 18.81
CA ASP A 171 -12.55 2.04 18.94
C ASP A 171 -12.72 1.37 17.57
N ILE A 172 -13.30 2.08 16.60
CA ILE A 172 -13.52 1.51 15.26
C ILE A 172 -12.20 1.19 14.54
N LEU A 173 -11.15 1.99 14.72
CA LEU A 173 -9.82 1.69 14.18
C LEU A 173 -9.19 0.48 14.87
N LYS A 174 -9.37 0.38 16.19
CA LYS A 174 -8.90 -0.76 16.99
C LYS A 174 -9.54 -2.05 16.49
N GLU A 175 -10.87 -2.07 16.37
CA GLU A 175 -11.63 -3.20 15.85
C GLU A 175 -11.21 -3.55 14.42
N TYR A 176 -11.01 -2.54 13.55
CA TYR A 176 -10.47 -2.75 12.20
C TYR A 176 -9.10 -3.46 12.23
N CYS A 177 -8.17 -2.99 13.05
CA CYS A 177 -6.84 -3.61 13.13
C CYS A 177 -6.91 -5.06 13.64
N GLN A 178 -7.74 -5.32 14.65
CA GLN A 178 -7.97 -6.68 15.17
C GLN A 178 -8.62 -7.58 14.11
N PHE A 179 -9.58 -7.07 13.35
CA PHE A 179 -10.19 -7.80 12.24
C PHE A 179 -9.15 -8.19 11.17
N ILE A 180 -8.28 -7.27 10.77
CA ILE A 180 -7.20 -7.56 9.81
C ILE A 180 -6.23 -8.62 10.37
N GLU A 181 -5.91 -8.56 11.66
CA GLU A 181 -5.09 -9.58 12.31
C GLU A 181 -5.74 -10.97 12.27
N ILE A 182 -7.03 -11.08 12.60
CA ILE A 182 -7.79 -12.34 12.52
C ILE A 182 -7.81 -12.87 11.08
N VAL A 183 -8.01 -12.00 10.09
CA VAL A 183 -7.97 -12.36 8.67
C VAL A 183 -6.60 -12.93 8.29
N GLU A 184 -5.51 -12.26 8.65
CA GLU A 184 -4.14 -12.71 8.37
C GLU A 184 -3.82 -14.05 9.05
N GLN A 185 -4.26 -14.26 10.30
CA GLN A 185 -4.03 -15.51 11.04
C GLN A 185 -4.81 -16.70 10.51
N ASN A 186 -6.01 -16.48 9.96
CA ASN A 186 -6.86 -17.55 9.44
C ASN A 186 -6.74 -17.76 7.93
N TYR A 187 -6.04 -16.87 7.22
CA TYR A 187 -5.96 -16.90 5.76
C TYR A 187 -5.36 -18.22 5.26
N ASN A 188 -6.08 -18.87 4.35
CA ASN A 188 -5.62 -20.08 3.67
C ASN A 188 -5.67 -19.85 2.16
N ARG A 189 -4.49 -19.84 1.53
CA ARG A 189 -4.34 -19.61 0.08
C ARG A 189 -5.07 -20.62 -0.78
N LEU A 190 -5.18 -21.88 -0.34
CA LEU A 190 -5.90 -22.94 -1.08
C LEU A 190 -7.42 -22.78 -0.96
N PHE A 191 -7.90 -22.21 0.15
CA PHE A 191 -9.33 -22.06 0.45
C PHE A 191 -9.69 -20.63 0.89
N PRO A 192 -9.40 -19.60 0.08
CA PRO A 192 -9.42 -18.19 0.52
C PRO A 192 -10.79 -17.75 1.02
N LYS A 193 -11.86 -18.05 0.26
CA LYS A 193 -13.23 -17.69 0.64
C LYS A 193 -13.66 -18.32 1.98
N ASN A 194 -13.30 -19.58 2.21
CA ASN A 194 -13.65 -20.27 3.45
C ASN A 194 -12.85 -19.73 4.63
N SER A 195 -11.56 -19.41 4.44
CA SER A 195 -10.78 -18.74 5.48
C SER A 195 -11.35 -17.36 5.84
N PHE A 196 -11.81 -16.58 4.86
CA PHE A 196 -12.41 -15.26 5.15
C PHE A 196 -13.76 -15.36 5.86
N LYS A 197 -14.59 -16.34 5.51
CA LYS A 197 -15.83 -16.62 6.26
C LYS A 197 -15.53 -16.93 7.72
N LYS A 198 -14.60 -17.86 7.96
CA LYS A 198 -14.16 -18.21 9.32
C LYS A 198 -13.61 -17.01 10.08
N ALA A 199 -12.80 -16.17 9.44
CA ALA A 199 -12.26 -14.95 10.05
C ALA A 199 -13.37 -13.97 10.45
N ILE A 200 -14.40 -13.81 9.61
CA ILE A 200 -15.56 -12.97 9.91
C ILE A 200 -16.36 -13.54 11.08
N GLU A 201 -16.62 -14.84 11.10
CA GLU A 201 -17.31 -15.52 12.21
C GLU A 201 -16.58 -15.27 13.54
N ILE A 202 -15.26 -15.50 13.58
CA ILE A 202 -14.43 -15.26 14.76
C ILE A 202 -14.48 -13.79 15.19
N ALA A 203 -14.40 -12.85 14.25
CA ALA A 203 -14.46 -11.43 14.57
C ALA A 203 -15.82 -11.04 15.17
N MET A 204 -16.92 -11.53 14.60
CA MET A 204 -18.27 -11.27 15.12
C MET A 204 -18.47 -11.88 16.51
N GLU A 205 -17.99 -13.10 16.76
CA GLU A 205 -18.01 -13.75 18.08
C GLU A 205 -17.23 -12.96 19.14
N GLN A 206 -16.15 -12.29 18.74
CA GLN A 206 -15.35 -11.42 19.62
C GLN A 206 -15.90 -9.99 19.74
N GLY A 207 -17.05 -9.68 19.12
CA GLY A 207 -17.65 -8.35 19.16
C GLY A 207 -16.91 -7.32 18.29
N ILE A 208 -16.09 -7.76 17.33
CA ILE A 208 -15.27 -6.90 16.47
C ILE A 208 -16.03 -6.59 15.18
N LEU A 209 -16.28 -5.31 14.91
CA LEU A 209 -16.99 -4.82 13.73
C LEU A 209 -18.35 -5.50 13.49
N THR A 210 -19.03 -5.98 14.55
CA THR A 210 -20.18 -6.89 14.42
C THR A 210 -21.29 -6.34 13.53
N ASP A 211 -21.76 -5.11 13.75
CA ASP A 211 -22.81 -4.49 12.91
C ASP A 211 -22.37 -4.36 11.44
N TYR A 212 -21.11 -3.97 11.21
CA TYR A 212 -20.57 -3.79 9.88
C TYR A 212 -20.45 -5.13 9.14
N LEU A 213 -19.88 -6.14 9.80
CA LEU A 213 -19.67 -7.47 9.24
C LEU A 213 -20.99 -8.21 9.03
N ASP A 214 -21.96 -8.08 9.93
CA ASP A 214 -23.29 -8.69 9.79
C ASP A 214 -23.97 -8.21 8.49
N ARG A 215 -23.96 -6.90 8.25
CA ARG A 215 -24.53 -6.31 7.03
C ARG A 215 -23.74 -6.63 5.77
N LYS A 216 -22.40 -6.65 5.85
CA LYS A 216 -21.51 -6.61 4.68
C LYS A 216 -20.63 -7.84 4.47
N SER A 217 -20.86 -8.94 5.18
CA SER A 217 -20.03 -10.17 5.11
C SER A 217 -19.69 -10.58 3.68
N ARG A 218 -20.68 -10.57 2.77
CA ARG A 218 -20.48 -10.93 1.37
C ARG A 218 -19.61 -9.93 0.61
N GLU A 219 -19.76 -8.62 0.83
CA GLU A 219 -18.88 -7.63 0.23
C GLU A 219 -17.47 -7.76 0.76
N VAL A 220 -17.31 -7.85 2.08
CA VAL A 220 -16.02 -7.97 2.76
C VAL A 220 -15.24 -9.18 2.26
N ILE A 221 -15.86 -10.36 2.12
CA ILE A 221 -15.21 -11.54 1.52
C ILE A 221 -14.70 -11.23 0.11
N ASN A 222 -15.48 -10.53 -0.71
CA ASN A 222 -15.05 -10.18 -2.07
C ASN A 222 -13.90 -9.17 -2.07
N MET A 223 -13.93 -8.19 -1.17
CA MET A 223 -12.86 -7.20 -1.01
C MET A 223 -11.56 -7.88 -0.58
N LEU A 224 -11.63 -8.80 0.39
CA LEU A 224 -10.48 -9.59 0.85
C LEU A 224 -9.97 -10.52 -0.24
N CYS A 225 -10.83 -11.24 -0.96
CA CYS A 225 -10.41 -12.06 -2.10
C CYS A 225 -9.64 -11.25 -3.15
N ALA A 226 -10.12 -10.06 -3.50
CA ALA A 226 -9.44 -9.18 -4.45
C ALA A 226 -8.06 -8.73 -3.91
N LYS A 227 -7.98 -8.35 -2.63
CA LYS A 227 -6.74 -7.90 -1.98
C LYS A 227 -5.68 -9.00 -1.92
N TYR A 228 -6.04 -10.19 -1.45
CA TYR A 228 -5.08 -11.28 -1.25
C TYR A 228 -4.69 -11.99 -2.54
N SER A 229 -5.61 -12.11 -3.51
CA SER A 229 -5.24 -12.62 -4.84
C SER A 229 -4.16 -11.76 -5.50
N TYR A 230 -4.26 -10.44 -5.37
CA TYR A 230 -3.23 -9.53 -5.89
C TYR A 230 -1.89 -9.65 -5.13
N LYS A 231 -1.93 -9.78 -3.79
CA LYS A 231 -0.73 -10.04 -2.98
C LYS A 231 -0.03 -11.34 -3.41
N ASP A 232 -0.80 -12.40 -3.62
CA ASP A 232 -0.27 -13.71 -4.05
C ASP A 232 0.37 -13.65 -5.43
N ASP A 233 -0.29 -13.00 -6.39
CA ASP A 233 0.23 -12.84 -7.75
C ASP A 233 1.58 -12.10 -7.75
N ILE A 234 1.71 -11.04 -6.93
CA ILE A 234 2.99 -10.33 -6.75
C ILE A 234 4.04 -11.24 -6.14
N ALA A 235 3.70 -11.99 -5.09
CA ALA A 235 4.65 -12.85 -4.39
C ALA A 235 5.20 -13.95 -5.31
N VAL A 236 4.36 -14.54 -6.16
CA VAL A 236 4.78 -15.53 -7.18
C VAL A 236 5.77 -14.88 -8.15
N LYS A 237 5.40 -13.74 -8.75
CA LYS A 237 6.27 -13.03 -9.72
C LYS A 237 7.59 -12.60 -9.12
N GLN A 238 7.60 -12.14 -7.87
CA GLN A 238 8.84 -11.76 -7.18
C GLN A 238 9.74 -12.97 -6.92
N ARG A 239 9.17 -14.13 -6.62
CA ARG A 239 9.92 -15.37 -6.45
C ARG A 239 10.52 -15.81 -7.78
N GLU A 240 9.73 -15.86 -8.85
CA GLU A 240 10.19 -16.21 -10.19
C GLU A 240 11.31 -15.28 -10.65
N ALA A 241 11.13 -13.96 -10.56
CA ALA A 241 12.15 -12.98 -10.92
C ALA A 241 13.45 -13.12 -10.09
N ARG A 242 13.34 -13.53 -8.82
CA ARG A 242 14.51 -13.80 -7.98
C ARG A 242 15.23 -15.08 -8.40
N GLU A 243 14.49 -16.14 -8.71
CA GLU A 243 15.04 -17.41 -9.21
C GLU A 243 15.74 -17.19 -10.57
N GLU A 244 15.11 -16.45 -11.49
CA GLU A 244 15.69 -16.03 -12.77
C GLU A 244 16.96 -15.18 -12.58
N GLY A 245 16.93 -14.19 -11.68
CA GLY A 245 18.10 -13.35 -11.39
C GLY A 245 19.28 -14.14 -10.80
N ILE A 246 19.01 -15.14 -9.96
CA ILE A 246 20.04 -16.05 -9.43
C ILE A 246 20.63 -16.90 -10.56
N GLN A 247 19.78 -17.45 -11.44
CA GLN A 247 20.25 -18.25 -12.58
C GLN A 247 21.08 -17.41 -13.55
N GLN A 248 20.61 -16.21 -13.90
CA GLN A 248 21.31 -15.29 -14.79
C GLN A 248 22.67 -14.91 -14.23
N LYS A 249 22.75 -14.60 -12.93
CA LYS A 249 24.03 -14.31 -12.27
C LYS A 249 24.97 -15.52 -12.28
N ALA A 250 24.47 -16.73 -12.03
CA ALA A 250 25.28 -17.94 -12.10
C ALA A 250 25.85 -18.17 -13.51
N ILE A 251 25.07 -17.88 -14.56
CA ILE A 251 25.53 -17.94 -15.95
C ILE A 251 26.63 -16.89 -16.21
N GLU A 252 26.43 -15.64 -15.77
CA GLU A 252 27.42 -14.56 -15.92
C GLU A 252 28.72 -14.86 -15.17
N ASP A 253 28.63 -15.34 -13.94
CA ASP A 253 29.77 -15.76 -13.12
C ASP A 253 30.51 -16.94 -13.79
N ALA A 254 29.78 -17.94 -14.31
CA ALA A 254 30.38 -19.07 -15.04
C ALA A 254 31.17 -18.62 -16.27
N LYS A 255 30.59 -17.73 -17.08
CA LYS A 255 31.27 -17.17 -18.25
C LYS A 255 32.49 -16.35 -17.85
N SER A 256 32.37 -15.51 -16.83
CA SER A 256 33.48 -14.70 -16.30
C SER A 256 34.64 -15.58 -15.81
N PHE A 257 34.36 -16.60 -15.00
CA PHE A 257 35.38 -17.52 -14.52
C PHE A 257 36.06 -18.29 -15.65
N TYR A 258 35.30 -18.72 -16.66
CA TYR A 258 35.84 -19.42 -17.82
C TYR A 258 36.75 -18.53 -18.67
N VAL A 259 36.34 -17.28 -18.93
CA VAL A 259 37.16 -16.28 -19.65
C VAL A 259 38.47 -16.01 -18.91
N ASN A 260 38.47 -16.04 -17.58
CA ASN A 260 39.64 -15.87 -16.72
C ASN A 260 40.47 -17.15 -16.53
N GLY A 261 40.20 -18.21 -17.29
CA GLY A 261 41.01 -19.43 -17.30
C GLY A 261 40.74 -20.43 -16.16
N VAL A 262 39.65 -20.27 -15.40
CA VAL A 262 39.25 -21.24 -14.39
C VAL A 262 38.71 -22.50 -15.07
N SER A 263 39.12 -23.69 -14.61
CA SER A 263 38.68 -24.94 -15.21
C SER A 263 37.18 -25.19 -15.00
N ILE A 264 36.55 -25.84 -15.98
CA ILE A 264 35.11 -26.17 -15.97
C ILE A 264 34.74 -26.96 -14.71
N GLN A 265 35.59 -27.87 -14.24
CA GLN A 265 35.34 -28.67 -13.03
C GLN A 265 35.29 -27.80 -11.76
N ILE A 266 36.16 -26.78 -11.67
CA ILE A 266 36.18 -25.86 -10.53
C ILE A 266 34.95 -24.94 -10.58
N ILE A 267 34.59 -24.42 -11.76
CA ILE A 267 33.40 -23.59 -11.94
C ILE A 267 32.13 -24.36 -11.55
N ALA A 268 31.98 -25.58 -12.07
CA ALA A 268 30.84 -26.46 -11.76
C ALA A 268 30.70 -26.68 -10.25
N LYS A 269 31.81 -26.99 -9.57
CA LYS A 269 31.83 -27.17 -8.11
C LYS A 269 31.50 -25.88 -7.35
N SER A 270 32.03 -24.73 -7.76
CA SER A 270 31.84 -23.45 -7.09
C SER A 270 30.41 -22.90 -7.24
N LEU A 271 29.76 -23.15 -8.36
CA LEU A 271 28.40 -22.69 -8.64
C LEU A 271 27.32 -23.75 -8.34
N GLY A 272 27.74 -24.96 -7.94
CA GLY A 272 26.82 -26.07 -7.67
C GLY A 272 26.09 -26.58 -8.93
N MET A 273 26.72 -26.47 -10.09
CA MET A 273 26.19 -26.89 -11.40
C MET A 273 26.90 -28.16 -11.87
N THR A 274 26.32 -28.89 -12.82
CA THR A 274 27.02 -30.03 -13.44
C THR A 274 28.05 -29.54 -14.48
N VAL A 275 29.02 -30.39 -14.79
CA VAL A 275 30.05 -30.09 -15.80
C VAL A 275 29.41 -29.85 -17.17
N GLU A 276 28.38 -30.63 -17.52
CA GLU A 276 27.63 -30.50 -18.77
C GLU A 276 26.92 -29.15 -18.86
N GLN A 277 26.31 -28.68 -17.76
CA GLN A 277 25.65 -27.37 -17.70
C GLN A 277 26.66 -26.24 -17.93
N ILE A 278 27.85 -26.31 -17.33
CA ILE A 278 28.89 -25.30 -17.56
C ILE A 278 29.39 -25.35 -19.00
N GLN A 279 29.63 -26.54 -19.56
CA GLN A 279 30.05 -26.71 -20.96
C GLN A 279 29.05 -26.10 -21.95
N GLU A 280 27.76 -26.26 -21.70
CA GLU A 280 26.71 -25.65 -22.51
C GLU A 280 26.71 -24.12 -22.38
N ILE A 281 26.86 -23.59 -21.15
CA ILE A 281 26.92 -22.15 -20.88
C ILE A 281 28.11 -21.45 -21.57
N VAL A 282 29.26 -22.11 -21.61
CA VAL A 282 30.51 -21.54 -22.15
C VAL A 282 30.80 -21.94 -23.60
N LYS A 283 29.91 -22.70 -24.25
CA LYS A 283 30.12 -23.28 -25.59
C LYS A 283 30.54 -22.26 -26.65
N ASP A 284 29.99 -21.04 -26.57
CA ASP A 284 30.24 -19.94 -27.50
C ASP A 284 31.15 -18.85 -26.91
N VAL A 285 31.79 -19.12 -25.77
CA VAL A 285 32.66 -18.17 -25.07
C VAL A 285 34.11 -18.49 -25.40
N ILE A 286 34.84 -17.54 -25.97
CA ILE A 286 36.25 -17.71 -26.32
C ILE A 286 37.11 -17.34 -25.09
N PRO A 287 37.88 -18.27 -24.51
CA PRO A 287 38.77 -17.95 -23.39
C PRO A 287 39.89 -17.03 -23.87
N VAL A 288 40.35 -16.11 -23.00
CA VAL A 288 41.52 -15.27 -23.31
C VAL A 288 42.71 -16.21 -23.40
N THR A 289 43.28 -16.35 -24.59
CA THR A 289 44.57 -17.02 -24.77
C THR A 289 45.62 -16.10 -24.15
N VAL A 290 46.17 -16.52 -23.01
CA VAL A 290 47.41 -15.95 -22.49
C VAL A 290 48.47 -16.26 -23.55
N THR A 291 48.79 -15.25 -24.35
CA THR A 291 49.97 -15.25 -25.20
C THR A 291 51.15 -15.04 -24.26
N GLU A 292 51.89 -16.12 -24.00
CA GLU A 292 53.24 -16.05 -23.43
C GLU A 292 54.21 -15.35 -24.39
#